data_AF-A0A7S2F293-F1
#
_entry.id   AF-A0A7S2F293-F1
#
_cell.length_a   1.000
_cell.length_b   1.000
_cell.length_c   1.000
_cell.angle_alpha   90.00
_cell.angle_beta   90.00
_cell.angle_gamma   90.00
#
_symmetry.space_group_name_H-M   'P 1'
#
loop_
_entity.id
_entity.type
_entity.pdbx_description
1 polymer ?
#
loop_
_entity_poly.entity_id
_entity_poly.type
_entity_poly.pdbx_seq_one_letter_code
_entity_poly.pdbx_strand_id
1 'polypeptide(L)'
;LEAPPAEGLVATRSEAGELLGSLVVFLRARPICASPDAAALAIGELSALVVHPAEESAAQVAAAGLAAVVAGAEGREEARRTASSVLRAVVPALLMTPERTVTALTNVPKLFQHARLAAMGLVREVFRLQPALLYRSAAPSQEAAGAESSEESEGEEQPAGKPGEDAPEPDDGRS
;
A
#
# COMPACT_ATOMS: atom_id res chain seq x y z
N LEU A 1 -0.79 26.83 -36.60
CA LEU A 1 -0.57 25.39 -36.40
C LEU A 1 -1.34 25.00 -35.15
N GLU A 2 -2.62 24.76 -35.35
CA GLU A 2 -3.53 24.30 -34.31
C GLU A 2 -3.21 22.82 -34.09
N ALA A 3 -2.82 22.44 -32.87
CA ALA A 3 -2.57 21.04 -32.54
C ALA A 3 -3.89 20.27 -32.74
N PRO A 4 -3.88 19.12 -33.42
CA PRO A 4 -5.09 18.31 -33.53
C PRO A 4 -5.54 17.92 -32.10
N PRO A 5 -6.86 17.93 -31.82
CA PRO A 5 -7.35 17.47 -30.53
C PRO A 5 -6.88 16.02 -30.35
N ALA A 6 -6.31 15.72 -29.18
CA ALA A 6 -5.96 14.36 -28.83
C ALA A 6 -7.25 13.52 -28.88
N GLU A 7 -7.45 12.79 -29.97
CA GLU A 7 -8.49 11.78 -30.10
C GLU A 7 -8.18 10.70 -29.07
N GLY A 8 -8.71 10.88 -27.86
CA GLY A 8 -8.74 9.84 -26.87
C GLY A 8 -9.52 8.68 -27.48
N LEU A 9 -8.83 7.58 -27.77
CA LEU A 9 -9.44 6.32 -28.15
C LEU A 9 -10.41 5.92 -27.03
N VAL A 10 -11.69 6.21 -27.22
CA VAL A 10 -12.76 5.73 -26.34
C VAL A 10 -12.94 4.25 -26.69
N ALA A 11 -12.16 3.39 -26.03
CA ALA A 11 -12.35 1.95 -26.14
C ALA A 11 -13.77 1.60 -25.71
N THR A 12 -14.46 0.79 -26.51
CA THR A 12 -15.74 0.23 -26.12
C THR A 12 -15.56 -0.70 -24.91
N ARG A 13 -16.64 -0.95 -24.17
CA ARG A 13 -16.60 -1.84 -23.00
C ARG A 13 -16.08 -3.24 -23.36
N SER A 14 -16.43 -3.77 -24.53
CA SER A 14 -15.97 -5.07 -25.01
C SER A 14 -14.46 -5.07 -25.24
N GLU A 15 -13.95 -4.07 -25.96
CA GLU A 15 -12.52 -3.93 -26.25
C GLU A 15 -11.70 -3.76 -24.98
N ALA A 16 -12.19 -2.99 -24.00
CA ALA A 16 -11.53 -2.86 -22.71
C ALA A 16 -11.43 -4.20 -21.96
N GLY A 17 -12.49 -5.02 -22.01
CA GLY A 17 -12.49 -6.37 -21.44
C GLY A 17 -11.51 -7.32 -22.14
N GLU A 18 -11.46 -7.30 -23.46
CA GLU A 18 -10.53 -8.10 -24.28
C GLU A 18 -9.07 -7.69 -24.03
N LEU A 19 -8.81 -6.38 -23.93
CA LEU A 19 -7.49 -5.84 -23.63
C LEU A 19 -7.04 -6.26 -22.23
N LEU A 20 -7.91 -6.15 -21.23
CA LEU A 20 -7.63 -6.61 -19.87
C LEU A 20 -7.35 -8.11 -19.84
N GLY A 21 -8.14 -8.91 -20.55
CA GLY A 21 -7.89 -10.36 -20.70
C GLY A 21 -6.53 -10.65 -21.34
N SER A 22 -6.19 -9.94 -22.41
CA SER A 22 -4.90 -10.06 -23.09
C SER A 22 -3.72 -9.68 -22.20
N LEU A 23 -3.88 -8.64 -21.38
CA LEU A 23 -2.89 -8.26 -20.36
C LEU A 23 -2.68 -9.40 -19.35
N VAL A 24 -3.74 -10.05 -18.86
CA VAL A 24 -3.59 -11.19 -17.93
C VAL A 24 -2.84 -12.35 -18.59
N VAL A 25 -3.14 -12.67 -19.85
CA VAL A 25 -2.39 -13.69 -20.61
C VAL A 25 -0.93 -13.31 -20.74
N PHE A 26 -0.64 -12.04 -21.07
CA PHE A 26 0.72 -11.52 -21.14
C PHE A 26 1.46 -11.65 -19.80
N LEU A 27 0.86 -11.24 -18.68
CA LEU A 27 1.47 -11.30 -17.35
C LEU A 27 1.78 -12.74 -16.91
N ARG A 28 0.95 -13.71 -17.32
CA ARG A 28 1.19 -15.14 -17.07
C ARG A 28 2.32 -15.70 -17.92
N ALA A 29 2.45 -15.25 -19.16
CA ALA A 29 3.49 -15.69 -20.08
C ALA A 29 4.84 -14.99 -19.83
N ARG A 30 4.80 -13.74 -19.37
CA ARG A 30 5.95 -12.87 -19.16
C ARG A 30 5.85 -12.17 -17.80
N PRO A 31 6.51 -12.72 -16.77
CA PRO A 31 6.60 -12.06 -15.49
C PRO A 31 7.23 -10.68 -15.63
N ILE A 32 6.55 -9.65 -15.17
CA ILE A 32 7.05 -8.26 -15.15
C ILE A 32 7.83 -7.93 -13.88
N CYS A 33 7.96 -8.89 -12.97
CA CYS A 33 8.52 -8.69 -11.63
C CYS A 33 10.01 -8.31 -11.63
N ALA A 34 10.74 -8.64 -12.70
CA ALA A 34 12.10 -8.15 -12.91
C ALA A 34 12.20 -6.61 -12.96
N SER A 35 11.10 -5.89 -13.22
CA SER A 35 11.02 -4.44 -13.10
C SER A 35 10.08 -4.06 -11.94
N PRO A 36 10.62 -3.52 -10.82
CA PRO A 36 9.79 -3.14 -9.68
C PRO A 36 8.78 -2.03 -10.02
N ASP A 37 9.16 -1.10 -10.91
CA ASP A 37 8.27 -0.03 -11.36
C ASP A 37 7.11 -0.56 -12.20
N ALA A 38 7.38 -1.50 -13.13
CA ALA A 38 6.33 -2.12 -13.93
C ALA A 38 5.36 -2.93 -13.04
N ALA A 39 5.89 -3.67 -12.07
CA ALA A 39 5.08 -4.40 -11.11
C ALA A 39 4.22 -3.46 -10.25
N ALA A 40 4.79 -2.36 -9.76
CA ALA A 40 4.06 -1.36 -8.97
C ALA A 40 2.93 -0.71 -9.78
N LEU A 41 3.18 -0.33 -11.03
CA LEU A 41 2.17 0.21 -11.94
C LEU A 41 1.04 -0.80 -12.19
N ALA A 42 1.40 -2.05 -12.53
CA ALA A 42 0.40 -3.10 -12.76
C ALA A 42 -0.45 -3.35 -11.51
N ILE A 43 0.16 -3.37 -10.31
CA ILE A 43 -0.57 -3.52 -9.05
C ILE A 43 -1.51 -2.33 -8.84
N GLY A 44 -1.06 -1.10 -9.06
CA GLY A 44 -1.87 0.11 -8.95
C GLY A 44 -3.11 0.06 -9.83
N GLU A 45 -2.91 -0.11 -11.14
CA GLU A 45 -4.01 -0.10 -12.12
C GLU A 45 -4.98 -1.28 -11.94
N LEU A 46 -4.46 -2.50 -11.74
CA LEU A 46 -5.33 -3.66 -11.55
C LEU A 46 -6.06 -3.62 -10.21
N SER A 47 -5.43 -3.11 -9.14
CA SER A 47 -6.12 -2.95 -7.84
C SER A 47 -7.23 -1.90 -7.90
N ALA A 48 -7.04 -0.81 -8.64
CA ALA A 48 -8.09 0.18 -8.87
C ALA A 48 -9.33 -0.46 -9.53
N LEU A 49 -9.12 -1.34 -10.53
CA LEU A 49 -10.20 -2.09 -11.17
C LEU A 49 -10.89 -3.10 -10.25
N VAL A 50 -10.17 -3.67 -9.27
CA VAL A 50 -10.75 -4.55 -8.25
C VAL A 50 -11.55 -3.75 -7.21
N VAL A 51 -11.06 -2.58 -6.80
CA VAL A 51 -11.70 -1.74 -5.76
C VAL A 51 -12.92 -0.99 -6.31
N HIS A 52 -12.85 -0.54 -7.56
CA HIS A 52 -13.92 0.22 -8.22
C HIS A 52 -14.33 -0.43 -9.56
N PRO A 53 -14.90 -1.64 -9.53
CA PRO A 53 -15.26 -2.34 -10.75
C PRO A 53 -16.48 -1.70 -11.41
N ALA A 54 -16.45 -1.57 -12.73
CA ALA A 54 -17.65 -1.26 -13.52
C ALA A 54 -18.59 -2.48 -13.63
N GLU A 55 -18.02 -3.68 -13.65
CA GLU A 55 -18.72 -4.97 -13.77
C GLU A 55 -17.98 -6.06 -12.98
N GLU A 56 -18.69 -7.12 -12.62
CA GLU A 56 -18.11 -8.25 -11.89
C GLU A 56 -16.97 -8.93 -12.66
N SER A 57 -17.16 -9.14 -13.97
CA SER A 57 -16.16 -9.73 -14.86
C SER A 57 -14.84 -8.96 -14.84
N ALA A 58 -14.89 -7.63 -14.93
CA ALA A 58 -13.71 -6.77 -14.88
C ALA A 58 -12.96 -6.93 -13.54
N ALA A 59 -13.67 -6.99 -12.42
CA ALA A 59 -13.09 -7.22 -11.10
C ALA A 59 -12.38 -8.59 -11.03
N GLN A 60 -13.02 -9.64 -11.53
CA GLN A 60 -12.48 -11.00 -11.53
C GLN A 60 -11.25 -11.13 -12.41
N VAL A 61 -11.26 -10.53 -13.61
CA VAL A 61 -10.10 -10.57 -14.53
C VAL A 61 -8.95 -9.74 -13.96
N ALA A 62 -9.21 -8.55 -13.39
CA ALA A 62 -8.20 -7.74 -12.74
C ALA A 62 -7.55 -8.46 -11.54
N ALA A 63 -8.37 -9.13 -10.72
CA ALA A 63 -7.88 -10.01 -9.65
C ALA A 63 -7.00 -11.16 -10.19
N ALA A 64 -7.39 -11.79 -11.31
CA ALA A 64 -6.56 -12.81 -11.95
C ALA A 64 -5.22 -12.25 -12.46
N GLY A 65 -5.20 -10.99 -12.92
CA GLY A 65 -3.98 -10.27 -13.26
C GLY A 65 -3.06 -10.03 -12.06
N LEU A 66 -3.61 -9.56 -10.94
CA LEU A 66 -2.86 -9.39 -9.69
C LEU A 66 -2.26 -10.71 -9.19
N ALA A 67 -3.02 -11.80 -9.27
CA ALA A 67 -2.50 -13.13 -8.95
C ALA A 67 -1.36 -13.57 -9.88
N ALA A 68 -1.44 -13.24 -11.18
CA ALA A 68 -0.36 -13.50 -12.13
C ALA A 68 0.92 -12.71 -11.80
N VAL A 69 0.78 -11.45 -11.38
CA VAL A 69 1.93 -10.65 -10.89
C VAL A 69 2.58 -11.31 -9.67
N VAL A 70 1.79 -11.79 -8.71
CA VAL A 70 2.35 -12.51 -7.53
C VAL A 70 3.02 -13.83 -7.93
N ALA A 71 2.43 -14.58 -8.87
CA ALA A 71 2.99 -15.84 -9.35
C ALA A 71 4.29 -15.66 -10.14
N GLY A 72 4.47 -14.51 -10.80
CA GLY A 72 5.64 -14.18 -11.59
C GLY A 72 6.85 -13.66 -10.79
N ALA A 73 6.70 -13.39 -9.49
CA ALA A 73 7.78 -12.85 -8.68
C ALA A 73 8.92 -13.86 -8.48
N GLU A 74 10.17 -13.40 -8.64
CA GLU A 74 11.34 -14.26 -8.58
C GLU A 74 11.84 -14.43 -7.14
N GLY A 75 11.76 -15.66 -6.63
CA GLY A 75 12.24 -15.97 -5.29
C GLY A 75 11.26 -15.62 -4.17
N ARG A 76 11.48 -16.25 -3.01
CA ARG A 76 10.52 -16.25 -1.89
C ARG A 76 10.31 -14.86 -1.26
N GLU A 77 11.39 -14.10 -1.11
CA GLU A 77 11.32 -12.78 -0.46
C GLU A 77 10.62 -11.75 -1.35
N GLU A 78 10.92 -11.75 -2.65
CA GLU A 78 10.26 -10.87 -3.61
C GLU A 78 8.78 -11.23 -3.75
N ALA A 79 8.46 -12.52 -3.90
CA ALA A 79 7.08 -12.97 -3.95
C ALA A 79 6.29 -12.59 -2.69
N ARG A 80 6.93 -12.63 -1.50
CA ARG A 80 6.32 -12.15 -0.25
C ARG A 80 6.05 -10.65 -0.29
N ARG A 81 7.00 -9.84 -0.75
CA ARG A 81 6.86 -8.37 -0.85
C ARG A 81 5.77 -8.00 -1.85
N THR A 82 5.80 -8.59 -3.04
CA THR A 82 4.79 -8.40 -4.10
C THR A 82 3.40 -8.81 -3.62
N ALA A 83 3.27 -10.00 -3.04
CA ALA A 83 2.00 -10.43 -2.45
C ALA A 83 1.50 -9.51 -1.34
N SER A 84 2.39 -9.03 -0.46
CA SER A 84 2.03 -8.08 0.60
C SER A 84 1.52 -6.76 0.01
N SER A 85 2.16 -6.24 -1.04
CA SER A 85 1.72 -5.04 -1.74
C SER A 85 0.34 -5.23 -2.38
N VAL A 86 0.12 -6.37 -3.06
CA VAL A 86 -1.17 -6.72 -3.66
C VAL A 86 -2.26 -6.80 -2.60
N LEU A 87 -2.01 -7.52 -1.50
CA LEU A 87 -2.98 -7.67 -0.41
C LEU A 87 -3.36 -6.32 0.18
N ARG A 88 -2.39 -5.44 0.47
CA ARG A 88 -2.64 -4.09 0.97
C ARG A 88 -3.47 -3.25 0.00
N ALA A 89 -3.16 -3.33 -1.29
CA ALA A 89 -3.87 -2.57 -2.32
C ALA A 89 -5.36 -2.93 -2.41
N VAL A 90 -5.75 -4.16 -2.07
CA VAL A 90 -7.15 -4.61 -2.10
C VAL A 90 -7.83 -4.59 -0.72
N VAL A 91 -7.15 -4.18 0.34
CA VAL A 91 -7.75 -3.99 1.67
C VAL A 91 -9.01 -3.10 1.62
N PRO A 92 -9.03 -1.96 0.88
CA PRO A 92 -10.24 -1.15 0.78
C PRO A 92 -11.44 -1.94 0.28
N ALA A 93 -11.28 -2.79 -0.73
CA ALA A 93 -12.37 -3.64 -1.25
C ALA A 93 -12.87 -4.68 -0.23
N LEU A 94 -12.00 -5.15 0.67
CA LEU A 94 -12.37 -6.08 1.75
C LEU A 94 -13.09 -5.38 2.89
N LEU A 95 -12.66 -4.16 3.22
CA LEU A 95 -13.16 -3.34 4.32
C LEU A 95 -14.33 -2.43 3.93
N MET A 96 -14.69 -2.38 2.66
CA MET A 96 -15.96 -1.83 2.17
C MET A 96 -17.11 -2.74 2.62
N THR A 97 -17.26 -2.85 3.94
CA THR A 97 -18.45 -3.38 4.58
C THR A 97 -19.47 -2.25 4.59
N PRO A 98 -20.72 -2.49 4.16
CA PRO A 98 -21.79 -1.53 4.41
C PRO A 98 -21.86 -1.35 5.93
N GLU A 99 -21.68 -0.12 6.42
CA GLU A 99 -21.99 0.20 7.81
C GLU A 99 -23.44 -0.21 8.04
N ARG A 100 -23.64 -1.31 8.79
CA ARG A 100 -24.97 -1.71 9.25
C ARG A 100 -25.36 -0.80 10.41
N THR A 101 -25.55 0.48 10.12
CA THR A 101 -26.25 1.37 11.00
C THR A 101 -27.69 1.44 10.50
N VAL A 102 -28.59 0.91 11.34
CA VAL A 102 -30.05 1.00 11.26
C VAL A 102 -30.75 -0.05 10.40
N THR A 103 -31.76 -0.64 11.03
CA THR A 103 -32.72 -1.71 10.70
C THR A 103 -33.51 -1.57 9.39
N ALA A 104 -32.96 -0.90 8.38
CA ALA A 104 -33.52 -0.87 7.03
C ALA A 104 -32.69 -1.78 6.12
N LEU A 105 -33.34 -2.71 5.44
CA LEU A 105 -32.79 -3.53 4.35
C LEU A 105 -32.37 -2.61 3.19
N THR A 106 -31.25 -1.91 3.34
CA THR A 106 -30.68 -1.10 2.27
C THR A 106 -29.79 -2.01 1.44
N ASN A 107 -30.24 -2.26 0.20
CA ASN A 107 -29.52 -3.04 -0.79
C ASN A 107 -28.11 -2.45 -0.96
N VAL A 108 -27.10 -3.20 -0.52
CA VAL A 108 -25.69 -2.86 -0.78
C VAL A 108 -25.52 -2.64 -2.28
N PRO A 109 -24.91 -1.52 -2.73
CA PRO A 109 -24.62 -1.33 -4.14
C PRO A 109 -23.86 -2.54 -4.70
N LYS A 110 -24.37 -3.14 -5.79
CA LYS A 110 -23.84 -4.38 -6.38
C LYS A 110 -22.33 -4.30 -6.66
N LEU A 111 -21.84 -3.11 -7.00
CA LEU A 111 -20.42 -2.86 -7.26
C LEU A 111 -19.54 -3.17 -6.04
N PHE A 112 -19.96 -2.84 -4.82
CA PHE A 112 -19.21 -3.18 -3.61
C PHE A 112 -19.22 -4.68 -3.34
N GLN A 113 -20.30 -5.37 -3.70
CA GLN A 113 -20.34 -6.83 -3.61
C GLN A 113 -19.35 -7.47 -4.60
N HIS A 114 -19.30 -6.98 -5.83
CA HIS A 114 -18.35 -7.47 -6.84
C HIS A 114 -16.90 -7.24 -6.42
N ALA A 115 -16.58 -6.02 -5.98
CA ALA A 115 -15.25 -5.66 -5.50
C ALA A 115 -14.81 -6.59 -4.35
N ARG A 116 -15.69 -6.78 -3.36
CA ARG A 116 -15.41 -7.64 -2.20
C ARG A 116 -15.23 -9.10 -2.60
N LEU A 117 -16.09 -9.64 -3.47
CA LEU A 117 -15.99 -11.03 -3.93
C LEU A 117 -14.69 -11.26 -4.71
N ALA A 118 -14.33 -10.35 -5.62
CA ALA A 118 -13.08 -10.42 -6.37
C ALA A 118 -11.85 -10.32 -5.44
N ALA A 119 -11.86 -9.38 -4.49
CA ALA A 119 -10.79 -9.24 -3.52
C ALA A 119 -10.65 -10.48 -2.62
N MET A 120 -11.76 -11.07 -2.15
CA MET A 120 -11.72 -12.32 -1.38
C MET A 120 -11.17 -13.50 -2.20
N GLY A 121 -11.57 -13.60 -3.47
CA GLY A 121 -11.03 -14.59 -4.41
C GLY A 121 -9.52 -14.42 -4.59
N LEU A 122 -9.06 -13.19 -4.80
CA LEU A 122 -7.64 -12.85 -4.89
C LEU A 122 -6.88 -13.21 -3.63
N VAL A 123 -7.37 -12.86 -2.44
CA VAL A 123 -6.70 -13.17 -1.16
C VAL A 123 -6.50 -14.68 -1.02
N ARG A 124 -7.54 -15.47 -1.31
CA ARG A 124 -7.44 -16.95 -1.29
C ARG A 124 -6.37 -17.44 -2.27
N GLU A 125 -6.34 -16.88 -3.47
CA GLU A 125 -5.38 -17.26 -4.49
C GLU A 125 -3.94 -16.86 -4.12
N VAL A 126 -3.74 -15.67 -3.55
CA VAL A 126 -2.43 -15.21 -3.07
C VAL A 126 -1.91 -16.12 -1.95
N PHE A 127 -2.74 -16.54 -1.01
CA PHE A 127 -2.33 -17.50 0.01
C PHE A 127 -2.04 -18.90 -0.55
N ARG A 128 -2.74 -19.32 -1.60
CA ARG A 128 -2.46 -20.56 -2.33
C ARG A 128 -1.11 -20.50 -3.03
N LEU A 129 -0.78 -19.38 -3.66
CA LEU A 129 0.48 -19.15 -4.35
C LEU A 129 1.66 -18.95 -3.39
N GLN A 130 1.42 -18.28 -2.26
CA GLN A 130 2.44 -17.93 -1.26
C GLN A 130 2.03 -18.35 0.16
N PRO A 131 2.04 -19.67 0.48
CA PRO A 131 1.68 -20.16 1.82
C PRO A 131 2.59 -19.60 2.92
N ALA A 132 3.82 -19.19 2.57
CA ALA A 132 4.77 -18.58 3.49
C ALA A 132 4.27 -17.26 4.12
N LEU A 133 3.21 -16.63 3.59
CA LEU A 133 2.57 -15.48 4.22
C LEU A 133 1.79 -15.86 5.48
N LEU A 134 1.32 -17.10 5.60
CA LEU A 134 0.58 -17.59 6.76
C LEU A 134 1.51 -17.96 7.92
N TYR A 135 2.75 -18.33 7.59
CA TYR A 135 3.75 -18.70 8.57
C TYR A 135 4.67 -17.51 8.79
N ARG A 136 4.62 -16.93 9.99
CA ARG A 136 5.60 -15.92 10.39
C ARG A 136 6.98 -16.56 10.28
N SER A 137 7.76 -16.17 9.27
CA SER A 137 9.13 -16.64 9.12
C SER A 137 9.86 -16.25 10.39
N ALA A 138 10.20 -17.23 11.22
CA ALA A 138 11.04 -17.08 12.40
C ALA A 138 12.48 -16.81 11.93
N ALA A 139 12.72 -15.63 11.35
CA ALA A 139 14.05 -15.09 11.18
C ALA A 139 14.23 -13.99 12.23
N PRO A 140 15.35 -13.98 12.97
CA PRO A 140 15.55 -13.06 14.07
C PRO A 140 15.62 -11.63 13.54
N SER A 141 14.77 -10.75 14.07
CA SER A 141 14.87 -9.31 13.88
C SER A 141 16.25 -8.83 14.36
N GLN A 142 17.15 -8.52 13.43
CA GLN A 142 18.38 -7.76 13.69
C GLN A 142 18.15 -6.23 13.74
N GLU A 143 16.92 -5.79 14.05
CA GLU A 143 16.57 -4.36 14.10
C GLU A 143 16.22 -3.86 15.52
N ALA A 144 16.68 -4.55 16.57
CA ALA A 144 16.53 -4.11 17.96
C ALA A 144 17.88 -3.96 18.70
N ALA A 145 18.95 -3.57 17.99
CA ALA A 145 20.27 -3.31 18.56
C ALA A 145 20.81 -1.92 18.18
N GLY A 146 19.97 -0.89 18.25
CA GLY A 146 20.37 0.48 17.91
C GLY A 146 19.59 1.58 18.63
N ALA A 147 18.81 1.25 19.65
CA ALA A 147 18.08 2.22 20.45
C ALA A 147 18.18 1.81 21.91
N GLU A 148 19.24 2.27 22.58
CA GLU A 148 19.34 2.53 24.03
C GLU A 148 20.81 2.75 24.40
N SER A 149 21.24 4.01 24.43
CA SER A 149 22.32 4.46 25.30
C SER A 149 22.22 5.98 25.45
N SER A 150 21.24 6.42 26.24
CA SER A 150 21.19 7.76 26.80
C SER A 150 20.40 7.71 28.11
N GLU A 151 21.08 7.27 29.16
CA GLU A 151 20.79 7.58 30.58
C GLU A 151 22.11 8.14 31.14
N GLU A 152 22.18 9.46 31.33
CA GLU A 152 22.07 10.15 32.63
C GLU A 152 23.25 9.87 33.58
N SER A 153 24.04 10.92 33.86
CA SER A 153 24.85 11.02 35.08
C SER A 153 24.89 12.47 35.53
N GLU A 154 24.04 12.80 36.50
CA GLU A 154 24.18 13.95 37.38
C GLU A 154 25.35 13.75 38.36
N GLY A 155 25.97 14.84 38.82
CA GLY A 155 26.99 14.82 39.88
C GLY A 155 27.72 16.15 40.05
N GLU A 156 27.31 16.91 41.07
CA GLU A 156 27.86 18.17 41.58
C GLU A 156 29.33 18.10 42.06
N GLU A 157 30.11 19.17 41.91
CA GLU A 157 30.65 20.02 43.00
C GLU A 157 31.78 20.99 42.55
N GLN A 158 31.69 22.22 43.07
CA GLN A 158 32.61 23.38 43.03
C GLN A 158 33.96 23.11 43.78
N PRO A 159 35.02 23.98 43.76
CA PRO A 159 34.93 25.43 44.01
C PRO A 159 36.04 26.41 43.51
N ALA A 160 35.69 27.70 43.69
CA ALA A 160 36.48 28.87 44.14
C ALA A 160 37.59 29.53 43.26
N GLY A 161 37.43 30.85 43.07
CA GLY A 161 38.57 31.78 42.87
C GLY A 161 38.26 33.12 42.17
N LYS A 162 37.76 34.12 42.93
CA LYS A 162 37.55 35.58 42.64
C LYS A 162 38.87 36.35 42.30
N PRO A 163 38.94 37.71 42.13
CA PRO A 163 37.97 38.85 42.18
C PRO A 163 38.08 39.79 40.93
N GLY A 164 37.42 40.95 40.71
CA GLY A 164 36.69 41.94 41.52
C GLY A 164 36.42 43.22 40.68
N GLU A 165 35.57 44.11 41.22
CA GLU A 165 35.31 45.55 40.90
C GLU A 165 34.72 45.91 39.51
N ASP A 166 33.67 46.72 39.35
CA ASP A 166 33.15 47.82 40.19
C ASP A 166 31.62 48.02 40.02
N ALA A 167 30.98 48.45 41.11
CA ALA A 167 29.63 49.05 41.18
C ALA A 167 29.81 50.61 41.27
N PRO A 168 28.78 51.51 41.22
CA PRO A 168 27.39 51.33 41.67
C PRO A 168 26.27 52.03 40.84
N GLU A 169 25.03 51.73 41.25
CA GLU A 169 23.70 52.38 41.06
C GLU A 169 23.69 53.93 41.29
N PRO A 170 22.57 54.72 41.20
CA PRO A 170 21.13 54.37 41.11
C PRO A 170 20.21 55.29 40.23
N ASP A 171 18.92 54.94 40.25
CA ASP A 171 17.74 55.81 40.44
C ASP A 171 16.93 56.43 39.29
N ASP A 172 15.63 56.55 39.61
CA ASP A 172 14.51 57.32 39.05
C ASP A 172 14.01 56.93 37.65
N GLY A 173 12.72 56.65 37.40
CA GLY A 173 11.51 57.16 38.04
C GLY A 173 10.57 57.64 36.93
N ARG A 174 9.37 57.04 36.84
CA ARG A 174 8.13 57.50 36.17
C ARG A 174 8.21 58.21 34.81
N SER A 175 7.45 57.69 33.84
CA SER A 175 6.36 58.42 33.15
C SER A 175 5.40 57.44 32.50
#